data_AF-A0A950CTM4-F1
#
_entry.id   AF-A0A950CTM4-F1
#
_cell.length_a   1.000
_cell.length_b   1.000
_cell.length_c   1.000
_cell.angle_alpha   90.00
_cell.angle_beta   90.00
_cell.angle_gamma   90.00
#
_symmetry.space_group_name_H-M   'P 1'
#
loop_
_entity.id
_entity.type
_entity.pdbx_description
1 polymer ?
#
loop_
_entity_poly.entity_id
_entity_poly.type
_entity_poly.pdbx_seq_one_letter_code
_entity_poly.pdbx_strand_id
1 'polypeptide(L)'
;MRKYCILLLAALSLMAAIGEAQDAAAPAKGLINVIGTVTAVDTAAPTITVKEDKTGTERIIQLANTRTLIKVSPGAKDLKSGTRITADDLQPGDRVDVRGTPAGDTPNSIAARAVILMSARDLQSARQAQAAAWLHSTSGVVNSIDPSAEKLTITTRTPEGPKPLIVETSKETQFTRYSPQTPAVPVPSSFSDIQPGD
;
A
#
# COMPACT_ATOMS: atom_id res chain seq x y z
N MET A 1 56.25 -35.80 78.53
CA MET A 1 55.42 -37.02 78.55
C MET A 1 54.64 -37.09 77.25
N ARG A 2 54.72 -38.23 76.56
CA ARG A 2 54.02 -38.54 75.31
C ARG A 2 52.50 -38.39 75.46
N LYS A 3 51.79 -38.03 74.36
CA LYS A 3 50.76 -38.87 73.71
C LYS A 3 49.98 -38.10 72.61
N TYR A 4 50.02 -38.64 71.38
CA TYR A 4 48.90 -38.86 70.42
C TYR A 4 48.03 -37.65 69.98
N CYS A 5 47.43 -37.56 68.79
CA CYS A 5 47.49 -38.24 67.50
C CYS A 5 46.36 -37.60 66.64
N ILE A 6 46.67 -37.30 65.37
CA ILE A 6 45.87 -37.67 64.19
C ILE A 6 44.59 -36.86 63.84
N LEU A 7 44.50 -36.55 62.52
CA LEU A 7 43.36 -36.11 61.68
C LEU A 7 42.96 -34.61 61.78
N LEU A 8 42.61 -33.85 60.74
CA LEU A 8 42.17 -34.14 59.37
C LEU A 8 42.13 -32.81 58.57
N LEU A 9 42.58 -32.84 57.30
CA LEU A 9 42.15 -32.09 56.10
C LEU A 9 41.75 -30.58 56.13
N ALA A 10 42.37 -29.81 55.21
CA ALA A 10 41.77 -28.93 54.16
C ALA A 10 42.65 -27.66 53.94
N ALA A 11 43.59 -27.62 52.99
CA ALA A 11 43.43 -27.49 51.54
C ALA A 11 42.78 -26.17 51.07
N LEU A 12 43.63 -25.14 50.95
CA LEU A 12 43.78 -24.20 49.82
C LEU A 12 42.60 -24.02 48.85
N SER A 13 42.04 -22.81 48.77
CA SER A 13 41.57 -22.23 47.50
C SER A 13 41.36 -20.73 47.59
N LEU A 14 42.22 -20.01 46.88
CA LEU A 14 42.10 -18.60 46.52
C LEU A 14 41.49 -18.56 45.11
N MET A 15 40.30 -17.99 44.94
CA MET A 15 39.75 -17.75 43.60
C MET A 15 38.86 -16.50 43.62
N ALA A 16 39.35 -15.47 42.94
CA ALA A 16 38.63 -14.22 42.68
C ALA A 16 37.59 -14.48 41.59
N ALA A 17 36.31 -14.19 41.90
CA ALA A 17 35.25 -14.13 40.89
C ALA A 17 35.06 -12.67 40.47
N ILE A 18 35.59 -12.33 39.30
CA ILE A 18 35.18 -11.14 38.54
C ILE A 18 33.81 -11.48 37.94
N GLY A 19 32.77 -10.82 38.43
CA GLY A 19 31.44 -10.90 37.83
C GLY A 19 31.43 -10.11 36.52
N GLU A 20 31.28 -10.80 35.41
CA GLU A 20 30.95 -10.17 34.13
C GLU A 20 29.54 -9.57 34.23
N ALA A 21 29.43 -8.26 34.14
CA ALA A 21 28.17 -7.57 33.91
C ALA A 21 27.73 -7.91 32.47
N GLN A 22 26.86 -8.91 32.34
CA GLN A 22 26.23 -9.25 31.08
C GLN A 22 25.21 -8.16 30.75
N ASP A 23 25.59 -7.26 29.85
CA ASP A 23 24.70 -6.26 29.26
C ASP A 23 23.55 -7.02 28.57
N ALA A 24 22.35 -6.93 29.16
CA ALA A 24 21.17 -7.59 28.64
C ALA A 24 20.79 -6.90 27.32
N ALA A 25 21.08 -7.57 26.19
CA ALA A 25 20.58 -7.15 24.90
C ALA A 25 19.06 -7.00 24.96
N ALA A 26 18.57 -5.76 24.87
CA ALA A 26 17.14 -5.47 24.88
C ALA A 26 16.44 -6.28 23.77
N PRO A 27 15.28 -6.91 24.05
CA PRO A 27 14.57 -7.70 23.05
C PRO A 27 14.23 -6.83 21.85
N ALA A 28 14.55 -7.32 20.65
CA ALA A 28 14.19 -6.65 19.41
C ALA A 28 12.67 -6.43 19.38
N LYS A 29 12.23 -5.19 19.57
CA LYS A 29 10.81 -4.82 19.48
C LYS A 29 10.31 -5.21 18.09
N GLY A 30 9.37 -6.17 18.06
CA GLY A 30 8.82 -6.71 16.81
C GLY A 30 8.29 -5.61 15.89
N LEU A 31 8.61 -5.72 14.59
CA LEU A 31 8.11 -4.81 13.58
C LEU A 31 6.62 -5.11 13.33
N ILE A 32 5.78 -4.08 13.44
CA ILE A 32 4.34 -4.15 13.21
C ILE A 32 4.02 -3.45 11.87
N ASN A 33 3.15 -4.08 11.09
CA ASN A 33 2.53 -3.50 9.89
C ASN A 33 1.02 -3.41 10.09
N VAL A 34 0.45 -2.22 9.89
CA VAL A 34 -0.99 -1.97 10.02
C VAL A 34 -1.46 -1.27 8.76
N ILE A 35 -2.46 -1.86 8.11
CA ILE A 35 -3.17 -1.22 7.00
C ILE A 35 -4.58 -0.92 7.47
N GLY A 36 -5.01 0.33 7.33
CA GLY A 36 -6.28 0.76 7.87
C GLY A 36 -6.71 2.15 7.42
N THR A 37 -7.83 2.58 7.96
CA THR A 37 -8.42 3.90 7.71
C THR A 37 -8.24 4.80 8.92
N VAL A 38 -7.78 6.03 8.71
CA VAL A 38 -7.66 7.05 9.76
C VAL A 38 -9.06 7.45 10.22
N THR A 39 -9.36 7.32 11.51
CA THR A 39 -10.65 7.72 12.10
C THR A 39 -10.56 9.05 12.83
N ALA A 40 -9.38 9.39 13.37
CA ALA A 40 -9.12 10.65 14.05
C ALA A 40 -7.66 11.09 13.87
N VAL A 41 -7.43 12.40 13.94
CA VAL A 41 -6.10 13.03 13.90
C VAL A 41 -5.99 13.97 15.09
N ASP A 42 -4.96 13.80 15.90
CA ASP A 42 -4.60 14.68 17.01
C ASP A 42 -3.28 15.37 16.69
N THR A 43 -3.38 16.66 16.35
CA THR A 43 -2.23 17.50 16.01
C THR A 43 -1.48 18.02 17.23
N ALA A 44 -2.08 17.98 18.43
CA ALA A 44 -1.43 18.41 19.66
C ALA A 44 -0.50 17.31 20.23
N ALA A 45 -0.91 16.05 20.13
CA ALA A 45 -0.16 14.88 20.59
C ALA A 45 0.60 14.12 19.48
N PRO A 46 0.92 14.78 18.35
CA PRO A 46 1.13 14.19 17.02
C PRO A 46 0.75 12.69 16.90
N THR A 47 -0.54 12.38 17.05
CA THR A 47 -1.05 11.00 16.90
C THR A 47 -2.20 10.91 15.91
N ILE A 48 -2.40 9.71 15.35
CA ILE A 48 -3.59 9.37 14.57
C ILE A 48 -4.20 8.08 15.10
N THR A 49 -5.52 7.98 15.03
CA THR A 49 -6.24 6.74 15.29
C THR A 49 -6.53 6.06 13.96
N VAL A 50 -6.13 4.79 13.83
CA VAL A 50 -6.31 3.99 12.63
C VAL A 50 -7.14 2.77 12.96
N LYS A 51 -8.25 2.59 12.24
CA LYS A 51 -9.02 1.35 12.25
C LYS A 51 -8.39 0.36 11.28
N GLU A 52 -7.82 -0.73 11.81
CA GLU A 52 -7.16 -1.76 11.02
C GLU A 52 -8.16 -2.55 10.17
N ASP A 53 -7.89 -2.71 8.87
CA ASP A 53 -8.81 -3.36 7.94
C ASP A 53 -9.00 -4.86 8.23
N LYS A 54 -7.96 -5.54 8.71
CA LYS A 54 -7.97 -7.00 8.95
C LYS A 54 -8.76 -7.39 10.20
N THR A 55 -8.65 -6.60 11.26
CA THR A 55 -9.14 -6.95 12.59
C THR A 55 -10.27 -6.04 13.06
N GLY A 56 -10.47 -4.89 12.41
CA GLY A 56 -11.36 -3.83 12.86
C GLY A 56 -10.88 -3.11 14.13
N THR A 57 -9.69 -3.45 14.65
CA THR A 57 -9.15 -2.88 15.89
C THR A 57 -8.70 -1.45 15.66
N GLU A 58 -9.05 -0.56 16.58
CA GLU A 58 -8.51 0.80 16.60
C GLU A 58 -7.10 0.80 17.22
N ARG A 59 -6.16 1.41 16.51
CA ARG A 59 -4.77 1.54 16.93
C ARG A 59 -4.37 3.00 16.97
N ILE A 60 -3.64 3.36 18.02
CA ILE A 60 -3.12 4.71 18.21
C ILE A 60 -1.71 4.74 17.63
N ILE A 61 -1.48 5.56 16.63
CA ILE A 61 -0.21 5.67 15.94
C ILE A 61 0.47 6.98 16.35
N GLN A 62 1.65 6.88 16.95
CA GLN A 62 2.47 8.04 17.31
C GLN A 62 3.37 8.44 16.14
N LEU A 63 3.28 9.71 15.73
CA LEU A 63 3.97 10.24 14.55
C LEU A 63 5.27 11.01 14.87
N ALA A 64 5.52 11.32 16.15
CA ALA A 64 6.60 12.21 16.57
C ALA A 64 8.00 11.82 16.05
N ASN A 65 8.27 10.52 15.86
CA ASN A 65 9.56 9.99 15.39
C ASN A 65 9.49 9.34 14.00
N THR A 66 8.47 9.66 13.21
CA THR A 66 8.28 9.02 11.91
C THR A 66 9.27 9.58 10.88
N ARG A 67 10.15 8.71 10.39
CA ARG A 67 11.19 9.07 9.42
C ARG A 67 10.64 9.22 8.00
N THR A 68 9.61 8.46 7.66
CA THR A 68 9.05 8.40 6.31
C THR A 68 7.54 8.62 6.33
N LEU A 69 7.11 9.79 5.87
CA LEU A 69 5.71 10.09 5.56
C LEU A 69 5.60 10.37 4.07
N ILE A 70 4.88 9.53 3.34
CA ILE A 70 4.77 9.62 1.89
C ILE A 70 3.31 9.44 1.47
N LYS A 71 2.81 10.35 0.64
CA LYS A 71 1.54 10.22 -0.07
C LYS A 71 1.76 9.51 -1.40
N VAL A 72 0.98 8.49 -1.68
CA VAL A 72 0.93 7.77 -2.96
C VAL A 72 -0.41 8.03 -3.65
N SER A 73 -0.36 8.24 -4.96
CA SER A 73 -1.56 8.36 -5.78
C SER A 73 -2.28 7.01 -5.91
N PRO A 74 -3.61 7.00 -6.02
CA PRO A 74 -4.37 5.78 -6.29
C PRO A 74 -3.85 5.08 -7.55
N GLY A 75 -3.69 3.76 -7.50
CA GLY A 75 -3.22 2.95 -8.63
C GLY A 75 -1.69 2.92 -8.83
N ALA A 76 -0.92 3.65 -8.02
CA ALA A 76 0.54 3.51 -8.03
C ALA A 76 0.97 2.08 -7.68
N LYS A 77 1.89 1.52 -8.49
CA LYS A 77 2.42 0.15 -8.31
C LYS A 77 3.69 0.12 -7.46
N ASP A 78 4.27 1.28 -7.19
CA ASP A 78 5.48 1.44 -6.40
C ASP A 78 5.43 2.74 -5.58
N LEU A 79 6.41 2.89 -4.68
CA LEU A 79 6.52 4.04 -3.78
C LEU A 79 7.43 5.16 -4.34
N LYS A 80 8.02 4.99 -5.52
CA LYS A 80 9.02 5.94 -6.07
C LYS A 80 8.37 7.23 -6.55
N SER A 81 7.13 7.16 -7.02
CA SER A 81 6.31 8.32 -7.39
C SER A 81 5.63 9.01 -6.21
N GLY A 82 5.89 8.55 -4.98
CA GLY A 82 5.28 9.10 -3.79
C GLY A 82 5.82 10.49 -3.43
N THR A 83 4.93 11.37 -3.00
CA THR A 83 5.26 12.72 -2.55
C THR A 83 5.48 12.72 -1.05
N ARG A 84 6.58 13.31 -0.57
CA ARG A 84 6.81 13.45 0.88
C ARG A 84 5.82 14.44 1.47
N ILE A 85 5.20 14.07 2.58
CA ILE A 85 4.19 14.86 3.29
C ILE A 85 4.54 15.00 4.77
N THR A 86 3.75 15.78 5.48
CA THR A 86 3.84 16.00 6.93
C THR A 86 2.62 15.41 7.65
N ALA A 87 2.66 15.38 8.98
CA ALA A 87 1.52 14.91 9.78
C ALA A 87 0.26 15.76 9.55
N ASP A 88 0.42 17.03 9.21
CA ASP A 88 -0.69 17.98 8.97
C ASP A 88 -1.47 17.66 7.69
N ASP A 89 -0.89 16.87 6.78
CA ASP A 89 -1.54 16.47 5.53
C ASP A 89 -2.52 15.29 5.72
N LEU A 90 -2.45 14.60 6.86
CA LEU A 90 -3.28 13.45 7.21
C LEU A 90 -4.67 13.90 7.65
N GLN A 91 -5.70 13.21 7.16
CA GLN A 91 -7.09 13.52 7.49
C GLN A 91 -7.89 12.27 7.83
N PRO A 92 -8.96 12.39 8.64
CA PRO A 92 -9.93 11.32 8.81
C PRO A 92 -10.48 10.84 7.46
N GLY A 93 -10.61 9.53 7.30
CA GLY A 93 -11.03 8.85 6.08
C GLY A 93 -9.87 8.41 5.19
N ASP A 94 -8.67 8.94 5.37
CA ASP A 94 -7.49 8.54 4.61
C ASP A 94 -7.09 7.08 4.89
N ARG A 95 -6.58 6.38 3.88
CA ARG A 95 -6.08 5.00 4.02
C ARG A 95 -4.57 5.00 4.19
N VAL A 96 -4.07 4.29 5.19
CA VAL A 96 -2.65 4.31 5.57
C VAL A 96 -2.06 2.90 5.70
N ASP A 97 -0.82 2.73 5.23
CA ASP A 97 0.07 1.61 5.59
C ASP A 97 1.12 2.14 6.60
N VAL A 98 0.99 1.70 7.85
CA VAL A 98 1.84 2.10 8.96
C VAL A 98 2.81 0.97 9.28
N ARG A 99 4.09 1.32 9.38
CA ARG A 99 5.17 0.42 9.80
C ARG A 99 5.84 0.99 11.04
N GLY A 100 5.88 0.22 12.11
CA GLY A 100 6.37 0.71 13.39
C GLY A 100 6.69 -0.40 14.39
N THR A 101 6.84 -0.01 15.65
CA THR A 101 7.04 -0.93 16.78
C THR A 101 6.03 -0.59 17.87
N PRO A 102 5.73 -1.49 18.81
CA PRO A 102 4.91 -1.15 19.99
C PRO A 102 5.42 0.12 20.68
N ALA A 103 4.50 1.03 21.01
CA ALA A 103 4.82 2.25 21.74
C ALA A 103 4.72 2.01 23.25
N GLY A 104 5.83 1.54 23.84
CA GLY A 104 5.91 1.28 25.28
C GLY A 104 4.88 0.23 25.73
N ASP A 105 4.27 0.49 26.88
CA ASP A 105 3.29 -0.42 27.52
C ASP A 105 1.84 -0.07 27.18
N THR A 106 1.60 0.95 26.35
CA THR A 106 0.24 1.35 25.97
C THR A 106 -0.36 0.32 24.99
N PRO A 107 -1.47 -0.36 25.36
CA PRO A 107 -2.10 -1.34 24.50
C PRO A 107 -2.50 -0.72 23.16
N ASN A 108 -2.33 -1.47 22.07
CA ASN A 108 -2.69 -1.05 20.71
C ASN A 108 -2.01 0.24 20.21
N SER A 109 -0.96 0.72 20.90
CA SER A 109 -0.20 1.89 20.47
C SER A 109 1.06 1.49 19.70
N ILE A 110 1.33 2.21 18.61
CA ILE A 110 2.45 1.95 17.70
C ILE A 110 3.25 3.24 17.51
N ALA A 111 4.55 3.16 17.73
CA ALA A 111 5.49 4.19 17.34
C ALA A 111 5.83 4.02 15.85
N ALA A 112 5.30 4.90 15.00
CA ALA A 112 5.47 4.78 13.56
C ALA A 112 6.88 5.17 13.11
N ARG A 113 7.50 4.29 12.32
CA ARG A 113 8.76 4.55 11.60
C ARG A 113 8.50 5.02 10.18
N ALA A 114 7.47 4.48 9.53
CA ALA A 114 6.98 4.90 8.23
C ALA A 114 5.45 4.89 8.17
N VAL A 115 4.87 5.87 7.49
CA VAL A 115 3.46 5.96 7.15
C VAL A 115 3.35 6.27 5.66
N ILE A 116 2.67 5.38 4.94
CA ILE A 116 2.33 5.57 3.54
C ILE A 116 0.85 5.90 3.46
N LEU A 117 0.54 7.09 2.95
CA LEU A 117 -0.81 7.63 2.82
C LEU A 117 -1.34 7.39 1.40
N MET A 118 -2.54 6.86 1.29
CA MET A 118 -3.39 7.00 0.10
C MET A 118 -4.63 7.80 0.50
N SER A 119 -4.77 8.99 -0.09
CA SER A 119 -5.79 9.92 0.40
C SER A 119 -7.21 9.56 -0.06
N ALA A 120 -8.18 9.75 0.83
CA ALA A 120 -9.59 9.49 0.55
C ALA A 120 -10.13 10.38 -0.57
N ARG A 121 -9.72 11.65 -0.60
CA ARG A 121 -10.12 12.62 -1.62
C ARG A 121 -9.63 12.22 -3.00
N ASP A 122 -8.35 11.86 -3.12
CA ASP A 122 -7.76 11.40 -4.38
C ASP A 122 -8.43 10.11 -4.85
N LEU A 123 -8.74 9.20 -3.94
CA LEU A 123 -9.46 7.96 -4.25
C LEU A 123 -10.88 8.25 -4.77
N GLN A 124 -11.57 9.22 -4.16
CA GLN A 124 -12.89 9.64 -4.61
C GLN A 124 -12.83 10.28 -6.00
N SER A 125 -11.87 11.17 -6.24
CA SER A 125 -11.66 11.78 -7.56
C SER A 125 -11.30 10.73 -8.62
N ALA A 126 -10.45 9.75 -8.30
CA ALA A 126 -10.12 8.64 -9.20
C ALA A 126 -11.36 7.80 -9.54
N ARG A 127 -12.23 7.50 -8.56
CA ARG A 127 -13.49 6.79 -8.78
C ARG A 127 -14.46 7.59 -9.66
N GLN A 128 -14.57 8.88 -9.43
CA GLN A 128 -15.41 9.76 -10.25
C GLN A 128 -14.92 9.84 -11.69
N ALA A 129 -13.60 9.98 -11.90
CA ALA A 129 -13.00 9.95 -13.22
C ALA A 129 -13.23 8.61 -13.93
N GLN A 130 -13.09 7.50 -13.22
CA GLN A 130 -13.37 6.17 -13.76
C GLN A 130 -14.85 5.98 -14.12
N ALA A 131 -15.78 6.45 -13.27
CA ALA A 131 -17.21 6.38 -13.53
C ALA A 131 -17.61 7.24 -14.74
N ALA A 132 -17.05 8.44 -14.86
CA ALA A 132 -17.25 9.32 -16.02
C ALA A 132 -16.72 8.67 -17.31
N ALA A 133 -15.50 8.12 -17.29
CA ALA A 133 -14.94 7.40 -18.42
C ALA A 133 -15.81 6.20 -18.81
N TRP A 134 -16.32 5.45 -17.84
CA TRP A 134 -17.19 4.30 -18.08
C TRP A 134 -18.50 4.69 -18.77
N LEU A 135 -19.09 5.83 -18.43
CA LEU A 135 -20.32 6.34 -19.08
C LEU A 135 -20.10 6.68 -20.56
N HIS A 136 -18.88 7.04 -20.95
CA HIS A 136 -18.53 7.33 -22.34
C HIS A 136 -18.04 6.11 -23.12
N SER A 137 -17.85 4.98 -22.45
CA SER A 137 -17.45 3.73 -23.10
C SER A 137 -18.58 3.18 -23.96
N THR A 138 -18.23 2.78 -25.18
CA THR A 138 -19.14 2.10 -26.09
C THR A 138 -18.64 0.69 -26.36
N SER A 139 -19.55 -0.28 -26.37
CA SER A 139 -19.28 -1.64 -26.82
C SER A 139 -19.99 -1.90 -28.13
N GLY A 140 -19.29 -2.55 -29.06
CA GLY A 140 -19.82 -2.92 -30.36
C GLY A 140 -18.86 -3.81 -31.12
N VAL A 141 -19.33 -4.33 -32.25
CA VAL A 141 -18.54 -5.13 -33.19
C VAL A 141 -18.14 -4.26 -34.37
N VAL A 142 -16.89 -4.35 -34.82
CA VAL A 142 -16.39 -3.61 -35.98
C VAL A 142 -17.03 -4.16 -37.26
N ASN A 143 -17.69 -3.30 -38.03
CA ASN A 143 -18.28 -3.67 -39.33
C ASN A 143 -17.35 -3.34 -40.50
N SER A 144 -16.74 -2.16 -40.46
CA SER A 144 -15.91 -1.64 -41.53
C SER A 144 -14.88 -0.65 -41.01
N ILE A 145 -13.80 -0.51 -41.76
CA ILE A 145 -12.64 0.32 -41.41
C ILE A 145 -12.28 1.13 -42.65
N ASP A 146 -12.05 2.43 -42.46
CA ASP A 146 -11.48 3.33 -43.46
C ASP A 146 -10.10 3.79 -42.98
N PRO A 147 -9.02 3.14 -43.47
CA PRO A 147 -7.65 3.51 -43.10
C PRO A 147 -7.21 4.88 -43.60
N SER A 148 -7.82 5.41 -44.67
CA SER A 148 -7.43 6.70 -45.24
C SER A 148 -8.00 7.86 -44.43
N ALA A 149 -9.18 7.66 -43.83
CA ALA A 149 -9.85 8.65 -43.00
C ALA A 149 -9.69 8.42 -41.48
N GLU A 150 -8.98 7.36 -41.07
CA GLU A 150 -8.82 6.93 -39.66
C GLU A 150 -10.17 6.72 -38.94
N LYS A 151 -11.16 6.17 -39.67
CA LYS A 151 -12.52 5.92 -39.16
C LYS A 151 -12.84 4.43 -39.11
N LEU A 152 -13.60 4.02 -38.11
CA LEU A 152 -14.18 2.68 -38.04
C LEU A 152 -15.68 2.76 -37.75
N THR A 153 -16.45 1.86 -38.34
CA THR A 153 -17.90 1.75 -38.07
C THR A 153 -18.13 0.55 -37.18
N ILE A 154 -18.73 0.77 -36.01
CA ILE A 154 -19.11 -0.29 -35.07
C ILE A 154 -20.63 -0.42 -34.97
N THR A 155 -21.13 -1.65 -34.81
CA THR A 155 -22.52 -1.87 -34.42
C THR A 155 -22.64 -1.85 -32.91
N THR A 156 -23.38 -0.89 -32.38
CA THR A 156 -23.64 -0.75 -30.94
C THR A 156 -25.05 -1.26 -30.63
N ARG A 157 -25.24 -1.88 -29.45
CA ARG A 157 -26.57 -2.35 -29.02
C ARG A 157 -27.21 -1.29 -28.14
N THR A 158 -28.28 -0.67 -28.65
CA THR A 158 -29.09 0.30 -27.91
C THR A 158 -30.42 -0.33 -27.47
N PRO A 159 -31.17 0.28 -26.52
CA PRO A 159 -32.52 -0.20 -26.17
C PRO A 159 -33.48 -0.29 -27.35
N GLU A 160 -33.27 0.52 -28.40
CA GLU A 160 -34.07 0.54 -29.63
C GLU A 160 -33.56 -0.45 -30.71
N GLY A 161 -32.49 -1.20 -30.42
CA GLY A 161 -31.89 -2.18 -31.32
C GLY A 161 -30.44 -1.84 -31.74
N PRO A 162 -29.84 -2.67 -32.62
CA PRO A 162 -28.50 -2.44 -33.14
C PRO A 162 -28.44 -1.20 -34.03
N LYS A 163 -27.51 -0.27 -33.76
CA LYS A 163 -27.29 0.93 -34.58
C LYS A 163 -25.81 1.08 -34.95
N PRO A 164 -25.49 1.47 -36.20
CA PRO A 164 -24.13 1.78 -36.59
C PRO A 164 -23.68 3.09 -35.92
N LEU A 165 -22.45 3.09 -35.40
CA LEU A 165 -21.76 4.26 -34.86
C LEU A 165 -20.42 4.38 -35.59
N ILE A 166 -20.14 5.57 -36.10
CA ILE A 166 -18.84 5.91 -36.70
C ILE A 166 -17.94 6.45 -35.59
N VAL A 167 -16.78 5.83 -35.42
CA VAL A 167 -15.74 6.25 -34.48
C VAL A 167 -14.60 6.82 -35.30
N GLU A 168 -14.29 8.09 -35.05
CA GLU A 168 -13.14 8.78 -35.63
C GLU A 168 -11.99 8.70 -34.65
N THR A 169 -10.83 8.25 -35.11
CA THR A 169 -9.63 8.13 -34.29
C THR A 169 -8.68 9.28 -34.58
N SER A 170 -7.71 9.49 -33.70
CA SER A 170 -6.68 10.50 -33.84
C SER A 170 -5.33 9.94 -33.41
N LYS A 171 -4.26 10.71 -33.62
CA LYS A 171 -2.90 10.35 -33.18
C LYS A 171 -2.76 10.14 -31.66
N GLU A 172 -3.70 10.66 -30.86
CA GLU A 172 -3.73 10.49 -29.41
C GLU A 172 -4.50 9.22 -28.99
N THR A 173 -5.20 8.57 -29.93
CA THR A 173 -5.96 7.36 -29.66
C THR A 173 -5.02 6.20 -29.34
N GLN A 174 -5.22 5.58 -28.18
CA GLN A 174 -4.46 4.42 -27.75
C GLN A 174 -5.24 3.15 -28.13
N PHE A 175 -4.58 2.27 -28.89
CA PHE A 175 -5.13 0.97 -29.26
C PHE A 175 -4.52 -0.12 -28.40
N THR A 176 -5.38 -0.99 -27.86
CA THR A 176 -4.95 -2.14 -27.06
C THR A 176 -5.79 -3.36 -27.41
N ARG A 177 -5.19 -4.54 -27.44
CA ARG A 177 -5.86 -5.81 -27.79
C ARG A 177 -5.61 -6.86 -26.71
N TYR A 178 -6.65 -7.64 -26.37
CA TYR A 178 -6.48 -8.85 -25.55
C TYR A 178 -6.03 -10.01 -26.44
N SER A 179 -5.02 -10.76 -25.99
CA SER A 179 -4.55 -11.96 -26.69
C SER A 179 -4.91 -13.22 -25.91
N PRO A 180 -5.06 -14.38 -26.57
CA PRO A 180 -5.22 -15.66 -25.87
C PRO A 180 -4.05 -15.99 -24.94
N GLN A 181 -2.85 -15.44 -25.20
CA GLN A 181 -1.66 -15.63 -24.36
C GLN A 181 -1.71 -14.78 -23.09
N THR A 182 -2.37 -13.63 -23.13
CA THR A 182 -2.50 -12.68 -22.02
C THR A 182 -3.95 -12.18 -21.87
N PRO A 183 -4.92 -13.07 -21.58
CA PRO A 183 -6.34 -12.71 -21.60
C PRO A 183 -6.73 -11.70 -20.52
N ALA A 184 -5.95 -11.59 -19.45
CA ALA A 184 -6.22 -10.67 -18.34
C ALA A 184 -5.64 -9.26 -18.54
N VAL A 185 -4.66 -9.08 -19.43
CA VAL A 185 -3.94 -7.81 -19.60
C VAL A 185 -3.87 -7.48 -21.08
N PRO A 186 -4.44 -6.35 -21.52
CA PRO A 186 -4.38 -5.98 -22.91
C PRO A 186 -2.95 -5.53 -23.25
N VAL A 187 -2.51 -5.86 -24.46
CA VAL A 187 -1.21 -5.42 -25.00
C VAL A 187 -1.40 -4.26 -25.97
N PRO A 188 -0.39 -3.39 -26.16
CA PRO A 188 -0.44 -2.34 -27.18
C PRO A 188 -0.75 -2.91 -28.57
N SER A 189 -1.53 -2.17 -29.35
CA SER A 189 -1.92 -2.50 -30.73
C SER A 189 -1.95 -1.22 -31.57
N SER A 190 -2.48 -1.29 -32.78
CA SER A 190 -2.55 -0.19 -33.72
C SER A 190 -3.86 -0.22 -34.51
N PHE A 191 -4.21 0.89 -35.16
CA PHE A 191 -5.39 0.97 -36.02
C PHE A 191 -5.37 -0.08 -37.15
N SER A 192 -4.19 -0.36 -37.71
CA SER A 192 -4.02 -1.36 -38.77
C SER A 192 -4.27 -2.80 -38.33
N ASP A 193 -4.24 -3.07 -37.02
CA ASP A 193 -4.49 -4.42 -36.50
C ASP A 193 -5.98 -4.72 -36.37
N ILE A 194 -6.86 -3.72 -36.49
CA ILE A 194 -8.31 -3.89 -36.34
C ILE A 194 -8.87 -4.54 -37.62
N GLN A 195 -9.79 -5.47 -37.46
CA GLN A 195 -10.48 -6.16 -38.55
C GLN A 195 -11.99 -6.12 -38.36
N PRO A 196 -12.78 -6.11 -39.45
CA PRO A 196 -14.21 -6.37 -39.36
C PRO A 196 -14.49 -7.69 -38.63
N GLY A 197 -15.38 -7.66 -37.63
CA GLY A 197 -15.72 -8.78 -36.76
C GLY A 197 -15.03 -8.78 -35.40
N ASP A 198 -14.02 -7.92 -35.18
CA ASP A 198 -13.46 -7.65 -33.84
C ASP A 198 -14.46 -6.96 -32.90
#